data_AF-A0A366LZR0-F1
#
_entry.id   AF-A0A366LZR0-F1
#
_cell.length_a   1.000
_cell.length_b   1.000
_cell.length_c   1.000
_cell.angle_alpha   90.00
_cell.angle_beta   90.00
_cell.angle_gamma   90.00
#
_symmetry.space_group_name_H-M   'P 1'
#
loop_
_entity.id
_entity.type
_entity.pdbx_description
1 polymer ?
#
loop_
_entity_poly.entity_id
_entity_poly.type
_entity_poly.pdbx_seq_one_letter_code
_entity_poly.pdbx_strand_id
1 'polypeptide(L)' 'MGRKGSIVTLIGDSGRRYRGTYYDDDWLRRNGIDIRGHLARLHAWLPPRIRSRERAHQPP' A
#
# COMPACT_ATOMS: atom_id res chain seq x y z
N MET A 1 -7.88 20.65 -19.29
CA MET A 1 -8.17 21.07 -17.90
C MET A 1 -8.50 19.83 -17.07
N GLY A 2 -7.97 19.70 -15.85
CA GLY A 2 -8.28 18.57 -14.95
C GLY A 2 -9.53 18.84 -14.11
N ARG A 3 -10.36 17.82 -13.90
CA ARG A 3 -11.57 17.90 -13.05
C ARG A 3 -11.22 17.45 -11.63
N LYS A 4 -11.66 18.21 -10.62
CA LYS A 4 -11.50 17.85 -9.20
C LYS A 4 -12.63 16.92 -8.78
N GLY A 5 -12.31 15.89 -7.99
CA GLY A 5 -13.26 14.91 -7.48
C GLY A 5 -12.55 13.81 -6.68
N SER A 6 -13.32 13.00 -5.96
CA SER A 6 -12.78 11.88 -5.18
C SER A 6 -12.63 10.63 -6.05
N ILE A 7 -11.51 9.92 -5.88
CA ILE A 7 -11.35 8.56 -6.39
C ILE A 7 -11.62 7.61 -5.22
N VAL A 8 -12.55 6.69 -5.40
CA VAL A 8 -12.86 5.64 -4.42
C VAL A 8 -12.50 4.30 -5.05
N THR A 9 -11.77 3.49 -4.30
CA THR A 9 -11.44 2.10 -4.65
C THR A 9 -11.56 1.23 -3.41
N LEU A 10 -11.81 -0.07 -3.62
CA LEU A 10 -11.94 -1.06 -2.56
C LEU A 10 -10.85 -2.12 -2.71
N ILE A 11 -10.14 -2.40 -1.62
CA ILE A 11 -9.22 -3.52 -1.52
C ILE A 11 -9.94 -4.63 -0.74
N GLY A 12 -10.07 -5.80 -1.37
CA GLY A 12 -10.94 -6.88 -0.88
C GLY A 12 -10.36 -7.75 0.23
N ASP A 13 -9.04 -7.75 0.43
CA ASP A 13 -8.40 -8.56 1.47
C ASP A 13 -7.13 -7.90 2.05
N SER A 14 -6.65 -8.43 3.17
CA SER A 14 -5.47 -7.93 3.89
C SER A 14 -4.12 -8.31 3.25
N GLY A 15 -4.12 -9.06 2.15
CA GLY A 15 -2.93 -9.53 1.46
C GLY A 15 -2.28 -10.77 2.10
N ARG A 16 -2.77 -11.24 3.26
CA ARG A 16 -2.14 -12.35 4.02
C ARG A 16 -1.93 -13.62 3.19
N ARG A 17 -2.87 -13.94 2.29
CA ARG A 17 -2.78 -15.12 1.40
C ARG A 17 -1.57 -15.07 0.46
N TYR A 18 -1.10 -13.88 0.13
CA TYR A 18 -0.05 -13.64 -0.86
C TYR A 18 1.32 -13.36 -0.22
N ARG A 19 1.47 -13.60 1.08
CA ARG A 19 2.71 -13.28 1.80
C ARG A 19 3.96 -13.96 1.21
N GLY A 20 3.81 -15.15 0.65
CA GLY A 20 4.90 -15.87 -0.03
C GLY A 20 5.01 -15.60 -1.53
N THR A 21 4.32 -14.59 -2.07
CA THR A 21 4.41 -14.19 -3.47
C THR A 21 4.92 -12.76 -3.60
N TYR A 22 4.11 -11.80 -4.05
CA TYR A 22 4.57 -10.44 -4.33
C TYR A 22 4.96 -9.63 -3.08
N TYR A 23 4.76 -10.18 -1.87
CA TYR A 23 5.29 -9.65 -0.61
C TYR A 23 6.69 -10.22 -0.26
N ASP A 24 7.19 -11.19 -1.01
CA ASP A 24 8.46 -11.87 -0.80
C ASP A 24 9.47 -11.46 -1.90
N ASP A 25 10.54 -10.80 -1.51
CA ASP A 25 11.60 -10.32 -2.40
C ASP A 25 12.28 -11.46 -3.18
N ASP A 26 12.42 -12.65 -2.56
CA ASP A 26 13.00 -13.80 -3.23
C ASP A 26 12.05 -14.36 -4.30
N TRP A 27 10.75 -14.35 -4.04
CA TRP A 27 9.76 -14.71 -5.06
C TRP A 27 9.80 -13.71 -6.23
N LEU A 28 9.88 -12.40 -5.96
CA LEU A 28 10.01 -11.39 -7.01
C LEU A 28 11.25 -11.61 -7.86
N ARG A 29 12.41 -11.84 -7.22
CA ARG A 29 13.67 -12.12 -7.91
C ARG A 29 13.59 -13.38 -8.79
N ARG A 30 13.02 -14.48 -8.27
CA ARG A 30 12.82 -15.71 -9.05
C ARG A 30 11.92 -15.51 -10.27
N ASN A 31 10.98 -14.56 -10.20
CA ASN A 31 10.08 -14.22 -11.29
C ASN A 31 10.59 -13.06 -12.18
N GLY A 32 11.83 -12.58 -11.96
CA GLY A 32 12.41 -11.50 -12.75
C GLY A 32 11.75 -10.13 -12.57
N ILE A 33 11.10 -9.90 -11.42
CA ILE A 33 10.40 -8.64 -11.12
C ILE A 33 11.27 -7.78 -10.22
N ASP A 34 11.63 -6.57 -10.68
CA ASP A 34 12.35 -5.58 -9.89
C ASP A 34 11.47 -4.35 -9.59
N ILE A 35 11.13 -4.16 -8.32
CA ILE A 35 10.30 -3.03 -7.86
C ILE A 35 11.11 -1.93 -7.15
N ARG A 36 12.42 -2.10 -6.95
CA ARG A 36 13.22 -1.24 -6.05
C ARG A 36 13.19 0.23 -6.47
N GLY A 37 13.32 0.51 -7.77
CA GLY A 37 13.26 1.87 -8.30
C GLY A 37 11.89 2.53 -8.11
N HIS A 38 10.81 1.74 -8.18
CA HIS A 38 9.45 2.21 -7.95
C HIS A 38 9.19 2.48 -6.47
N LEU A 39 9.66 1.60 -5.57
CA LEU A 39 9.58 1.80 -4.13
C LEU A 39 10.35 3.04 -3.68
N ALA A 40 11.55 3.27 -4.22
CA ALA A 40 12.33 4.47 -3.91
C ALA A 40 11.58 5.76 -4.27
N ARG A 41 10.98 5.81 -5.47
CA ARG A 41 10.14 6.95 -5.90
C ARG A 41 8.91 7.11 -5.02
N LEU A 42 8.25 6.01 -4.67
CA LEU A 42 7.07 6.04 -3.82
C LEU A 42 7.41 6.58 -2.42
N HIS A 43 8.48 6.10 -1.80
CA HIS A 43 8.93 6.57 -0.50
C HIS A 43 9.39 8.03 -0.49
N ALA A 44 10.02 8.49 -1.59
CA ALA A 44 10.39 9.90 -1.74
C ALA A 44 9.17 10.83 -1.88
N TRP A 45 8.05 10.30 -2.41
CA TRP A 45 6.84 11.08 -2.66
C TRP A 45 5.83 11.05 -1.51
N LEU A 46 5.72 9.92 -0.80
CA LEU A 46 4.74 9.76 0.28
C LEU A 46 5.12 10.63 1.49
N PRO A 47 4.18 11.42 2.02
CA PRO A 47 4.39 12.12 3.29
C PRO A 47 4.51 11.10 4.44
N PRO A 48 5.09 11.49 5.59
CA PRO A 48 5.12 10.65 6.78
C PRO A 48 3.71 10.19 7.15
N ARG A 49 3.60 8.93 7.59
CA ARG A 49 2.31 8.27 7.86
C ARG A 49 1.44 9.14 8.77
N ILE A 50 0.33 9.64 8.24
CA ILE A 50 -0.73 10.26 9.05
C ILE A 50 -1.28 9.18 9.96
N ARG A 51 -1.15 9.34 11.29
CA ARG A 51 -1.83 8.45 12.24
C ARG A 51 -3.32 8.61 12.00
N SER A 52 -3.99 7.51 11.62
CA SER A 52 -5.44 7.45 11.61
C SER A 52 -5.94 7.81 13.01
N ARG A 53 -6.82 8.82 13.10
CA ARG A 53 -7.60 9.10 14.30
C ARG A 53 -8.44 7.86 14.57
N GLU A 54 -7.96 7.00 15.46
CA GLU A 54 -8.81 5.97 16.05
C GLU A 54 -9.90 6.75 16.80
N ARG A 55 -11.14 6.72 16.27
CA ARG A 55 -12.27 7.13 17.09
C ARG A 55 -12.32 6.10 18.21
N ALA A 56 -11.94 6.51 19.42
CA ALA A 56 -12.26 5.79 20.63
C ALA A 56 -13.78 5.60 20.66
N HIS A 57 -14.25 4.46 20.15
CA HIS A 57 -15.58 3.98 20.46
C HIS A 57 -15.44 3.26 21.80
N GLN A 58 -15.37 4.05 22.86
CA GLN A 58 -15.56 3.58 24.23
C GLN A 58 -17.04 3.21 24.32
N PRO A 59 -17.42 1.93 24.46
CA PRO A 59 -18.78 1.61 24.83
C PRO A 59 -19.02 2.08 26.28
N PRO A 60 -20.26 2.41 26.67
CA PRO A 60 -20.59 2.63 28.07
C PRO A 60 -20.29 1.39 28.92
#